data_AF-A0A7S4CZJ6-F1
#
_entry.id   AF-A0A7S4CZJ6-F1
#
_cell.length_a   1.000
_cell.length_b   1.000
_cell.length_c   1.000
_cell.angle_alpha   90.00
_cell.angle_beta   90.00
_cell.angle_gamma   90.00
#
_symmetry.space_group_name_H-M   'P 1'
#
loop_
_entity.id
_entity.type
_entity.pdbx_description
1 polymer ?
#
loop_
_entity_poly.entity_id
_entity_poly.type
_entity_poly.pdbx_seq_one_letter_code
_entity_poly.pdbx_strand_id
1 'polypeptide(L)'
;PTEFLHMVERAATRHASGFVTSFHDSREQRGHARCDQARCQCSPHPEDVAFIHMYTQQSPIFRECNAAMRSLAPGRYEPWKPYIVRLSLSLHSMPRFKGTVYRGIASTVEALLYAPDNLVVWHAFSSSSKSSEVAETFL
;
A
#
# COMPACT_ATOMS: atom_id res chain seq x y z
N PRO A 1 34.05 1.23 15.86
CA PRO A 1 33.12 0.10 16.05
C PRO A 1 31.69 0.62 16.05
N THR A 2 31.11 0.75 14.87
CA THR A 2 29.76 1.31 14.68
C THR A 2 28.87 0.14 14.28
N GLU A 3 28.03 -0.34 15.20
CA GLU A 3 27.08 -1.41 14.93
C GLU A 3 26.03 -0.90 13.93
N PHE A 4 26.00 -1.51 12.75
CA PHE A 4 24.95 -1.31 11.74
C PHE A 4 23.72 -2.10 12.18
N LEU A 5 22.78 -1.44 12.85
CA LEU A 5 21.48 -2.01 13.21
C LEU A 5 20.55 -1.93 11.99
N HIS A 6 20.50 -3.01 11.25
CA HIS A 6 19.45 -3.28 10.26
C HIS A 6 18.13 -3.58 10.99
N MET A 7 17.13 -2.72 10.80
CA MET A 7 15.83 -2.85 11.47
C MET A 7 14.80 -3.55 10.56
N VAL A 8 14.27 -4.67 11.04
CA VAL A 8 13.16 -5.39 10.43
C VAL A 8 11.86 -4.99 11.15
N GLU A 9 11.05 -4.16 10.50
CA GLU A 9 9.82 -3.63 11.11
C GLU A 9 8.74 -4.73 11.21
N ARG A 10 8.16 -4.92 12.41
CA ARG A 10 7.02 -5.81 12.67
C ARG A 10 5.73 -4.99 12.75
N ALA A 11 4.89 -5.06 11.72
CA ALA A 11 3.54 -4.48 11.82
C ALA A 11 2.59 -5.47 12.53
N ALA A 12 2.20 -5.15 13.77
CA ALA A 12 1.13 -5.84 14.50
C ALA A 12 -0.11 -4.93 14.57
N THR A 13 -1.27 -5.40 14.10
CA THR A 13 -2.50 -4.63 14.07
C THR A 13 -3.17 -4.62 15.45
N ARG A 14 -3.25 -3.45 16.11
CA ARG A 14 -4.18 -3.20 17.24
C ARG A 14 -5.42 -2.47 16.73
N HIS A 15 -6.56 -2.81 17.31
CA HIS A 15 -7.89 -2.29 16.99
C HIS A 15 -7.98 -0.77 17.25
N ALA A 16 -8.44 -0.01 16.25
CA ALA A 16 -8.95 1.35 16.45
C ALA A 16 -10.29 1.50 15.70
N SER A 17 -11.29 1.91 16.47
CA SER A 17 -12.69 2.13 16.08
C SER A 17 -12.85 3.53 15.47
N GLY A 18 -13.58 3.62 14.36
CA GLY A 18 -14.50 4.72 14.05
C GLY A 18 -13.93 6.04 13.53
N PHE A 19 -13.89 6.21 12.20
CA PHE A 19 -14.11 7.50 11.54
C PHE A 19 -14.64 7.24 10.11
N VAL A 20 -15.93 7.54 9.88
CA VAL A 20 -16.60 7.36 8.58
C VAL A 20 -16.79 8.75 7.97
N THR A 21 -16.07 9.05 6.90
CA THR A 21 -16.40 10.20 6.04
C THR A 21 -17.37 9.73 4.96
N SER A 22 -18.61 10.23 5.04
CA SER A 22 -19.62 10.06 3.99
C SER A 22 -19.28 10.96 2.81
N PHE A 23 -19.13 10.38 1.62
CA PHE A 23 -19.19 11.10 0.36
C PHE A 23 -20.43 10.63 -0.41
N HIS A 24 -21.35 11.55 -0.68
CA HIS A 24 -22.47 11.33 -1.57
C HIS A 24 -21.96 11.30 -3.02
N ASP A 25 -21.99 10.12 -3.64
CA ASP A 25 -21.79 9.97 -5.08
C ASP A 25 -23.15 9.74 -5.74
N SER A 26 -23.58 10.73 -6.53
CA SER A 26 -24.78 10.68 -7.35
C SER A 26 -24.35 10.70 -8.81
N ARG A 27 -24.36 9.52 -9.47
CA ARG A 27 -24.83 9.26 -10.85
C ARG A 27 -24.33 7.91 -11.39
N GLU A 28 -25.18 6.91 -11.16
CA GLU A 28 -25.84 6.11 -12.19
C GLU A 28 -25.03 5.58 -13.42
N GLN A 29 -24.76 4.27 -13.34
CA GLN A 29 -24.90 3.25 -14.40
C GLN A 29 -23.93 3.26 -15.60
N ARG A 30 -22.91 2.39 -15.49
CA ARG A 30 -22.61 1.36 -16.50
C ARG A 30 -22.19 0.06 -15.81
N GLY A 31 -22.78 -1.03 -16.28
CA GLY A 31 -22.99 -2.27 -15.54
C GLY A 31 -21.72 -3.02 -15.16
N HIS A 32 -21.63 -3.34 -13.88
CA HIS A 32 -21.33 -4.64 -13.26
C HIS A 32 -21.34 -4.31 -11.76
N ALA A 33 -22.40 -4.73 -11.04
CA ALA A 33 -22.41 -4.59 -9.59
C ALA A 33 -21.20 -5.37 -9.05
N ARG A 34 -20.13 -4.67 -8.66
CA ARG A 34 -18.97 -5.29 -8.02
C ARG A 34 -19.49 -5.91 -6.72
N CYS A 35 -19.48 -7.24 -6.61
CA CYS A 35 -19.76 -7.89 -5.32
C CYS A 35 -18.77 -7.31 -4.30
N ASP A 36 -19.24 -7.14 -3.06
CA ASP A 36 -18.36 -6.85 -1.94
C ASP A 36 -17.46 -8.07 -1.69
N GLN A 37 -16.36 -8.10 -2.43
CA GLN A 37 -15.42 -9.23 -2.58
C GLN A 37 -14.75 -9.59 -1.24
N ALA A 38 -14.84 -8.71 -0.25
CA ALA A 38 -14.48 -8.99 1.13
C ALA A 38 -15.35 -10.08 1.80
N ARG A 39 -16.54 -10.36 1.25
CA ARG A 39 -17.49 -11.37 1.77
C ARG A 39 -17.75 -12.53 0.81
N CYS A 40 -17.67 -12.32 -0.50
CA CYS A 40 -17.83 -13.37 -1.49
C CYS A 40 -16.46 -13.93 -1.90
N GLN A 41 -16.26 -15.25 -1.85
CA GLN A 41 -15.07 -15.93 -2.38
C GLN A 41 -15.07 -15.96 -3.93
N CYS A 42 -15.17 -14.80 -4.59
CA CYS A 42 -15.00 -14.71 -6.03
C CYS A 42 -13.57 -14.32 -6.38
N SER A 43 -13.02 -14.94 -7.42
CA SER A 43 -11.70 -14.61 -7.96
C SER A 43 -11.64 -13.13 -8.35
N PRO A 44 -10.50 -12.45 -8.15
CA PRO A 44 -10.32 -11.05 -8.55
C PRO A 44 -10.61 -10.84 -10.04
N HIS A 45 -11.16 -9.68 -10.40
CA HIS A 45 -11.39 -9.35 -11.80
C HIS A 45 -10.05 -9.28 -12.56
N PRO A 46 -9.93 -9.78 -13.82
CA PRO A 46 -8.66 -9.80 -14.54
C PRO A 46 -7.98 -8.42 -14.66
N GLU A 47 -8.76 -7.36 -14.83
CA GLU A 47 -8.22 -6.00 -14.82
C GLU A 47 -7.55 -5.65 -13.49
N ASP A 48 -8.15 -6.01 -12.36
CA ASP A 48 -7.59 -5.68 -11.05
C ASP A 48 -6.23 -6.36 -10.85
N VAL A 49 -6.13 -7.61 -11.29
CA VAL A 49 -4.86 -8.36 -11.34
C VAL A 49 -3.84 -7.67 -12.23
N ALA A 50 -4.24 -7.16 -13.40
CA ALA A 50 -3.33 -6.46 -14.31
C ALA A 50 -2.74 -5.17 -13.71
N PHE A 51 -3.56 -4.38 -13.00
CA PHE A 51 -3.07 -3.17 -12.31
C PHE A 51 -2.08 -3.52 -11.19
N ILE A 52 -2.38 -4.55 -10.40
CA ILE A 52 -1.48 -5.03 -9.34
C ILE A 52 -0.19 -5.56 -9.96
N HIS A 53 -0.28 -6.41 -10.99
CA HIS A 53 0.87 -6.96 -11.69
C HIS A 53 1.78 -5.85 -12.25
N MET A 54 1.18 -4.81 -12.87
CA MET A 54 1.94 -3.67 -13.40
C MET A 54 2.67 -2.89 -12.31
N TYR A 55 2.10 -2.82 -11.10
CA TYR A 55 2.76 -2.21 -9.94
C TYR A 55 3.87 -3.09 -9.37
N THR A 56 3.74 -4.42 -9.39
CA THR A 56 4.71 -5.32 -8.74
C THR A 56 5.80 -5.87 -9.66
N GLN A 57 5.62 -5.81 -10.98
CA GLN A 57 6.63 -6.27 -11.94
C GLN A 57 7.90 -5.42 -11.88
N GLN A 58 8.99 -5.95 -12.43
CA GLN A 58 10.28 -5.24 -12.55
C GLN A 58 10.20 -4.13 -13.62
N SER A 59 9.45 -3.08 -13.33
CA SER A 59 9.28 -1.90 -14.18
C SER A 59 9.44 -0.61 -13.36
N PRO A 60 9.65 0.55 -14.02
CA PRO A 60 9.73 1.83 -13.32
C PRO A 60 8.43 2.27 -12.64
N ILE A 61 7.28 1.68 -13.00
CA ILE A 61 5.94 2.14 -12.61
C ILE A 61 5.80 2.32 -11.10
N PHE A 62 6.22 1.34 -10.30
CA PHE A 62 6.10 1.45 -8.84
C PHE A 62 6.95 2.58 -8.26
N ARG A 63 8.14 2.80 -8.83
CA ARG A 63 9.08 3.82 -8.37
C ARG A 63 8.54 5.20 -8.69
N GLU A 64 8.10 5.40 -9.92
CA GLU A 64 7.59 6.68 -10.40
C GLU A 64 6.26 7.05 -9.73
N CYS A 65 5.33 6.09 -9.63
CA CYS A 65 4.05 6.28 -8.94
C CYS A 65 4.28 6.67 -7.46
N ASN A 66 5.13 5.92 -6.74
CA ASN A 66 5.44 6.24 -5.35
C ASN A 66 6.20 7.55 -5.18
N ALA A 67 7.09 7.90 -6.12
CA ALA A 67 7.78 9.19 -6.11
C ALA A 67 6.80 10.36 -6.34
N ALA A 68 5.85 10.19 -7.26
CA ALA A 68 4.80 11.18 -7.51
C ALA A 68 3.94 11.42 -6.27
N MET A 69 3.50 10.35 -5.59
CA MET A 69 2.69 10.48 -4.37
C MET A 69 3.43 11.09 -3.18
N ARG A 70 4.76 10.94 -3.12
CA ARG A 70 5.61 11.57 -2.08
C ARG A 70 6.02 12.99 -2.42
N SER A 71 5.82 13.43 -3.66
CA SER A 71 6.27 14.74 -4.10
C SER A 71 5.34 15.84 -3.60
N LEU A 72 5.94 16.92 -3.10
CA LEU A 72 5.22 18.17 -2.79
C LEU A 72 5.13 19.09 -4.02
N ALA A 73 5.72 18.72 -5.15
CA ALA A 73 5.72 19.53 -6.36
C ALA A 73 4.34 19.50 -7.03
N PRO A 74 3.72 20.66 -7.31
CA PRO A 74 2.45 20.72 -8.03
C PRO A 74 2.55 20.04 -9.40
N GLY A 75 1.49 19.36 -9.83
CA GLY A 75 1.42 18.75 -11.17
C GLY A 75 2.05 17.36 -11.27
N ARG A 76 2.81 16.89 -10.26
CA ARG A 76 3.44 15.56 -10.30
C ARG A 76 2.48 14.42 -9.97
N TYR A 77 1.45 14.68 -9.19
CA TYR A 77 0.48 13.68 -8.76
C TYR A 77 -0.62 13.44 -9.82
N GLU A 78 -1.03 14.49 -10.51
CA GLU A 78 -2.19 14.55 -11.39
C GLU A 78 -2.16 13.49 -12.52
N PRO A 79 -1.04 13.26 -13.23
CA PRO A 79 -0.96 12.23 -14.25
C PRO A 79 -1.18 10.80 -13.71
N TRP A 80 -0.82 10.58 -12.44
CA TRP A 80 -0.90 9.28 -11.79
C TRP A 80 -2.26 9.00 -11.14
N LYS A 81 -3.09 10.04 -10.94
CA LYS A 81 -4.37 9.92 -10.23
C LYS A 81 -5.27 8.78 -10.75
N PRO A 82 -5.50 8.60 -12.07
CA PRO A 82 -6.33 7.51 -12.56
C PRO A 82 -5.77 6.13 -12.21
N TYR A 83 -4.45 5.97 -12.34
CA TYR A 83 -3.75 4.74 -12.00
C TYR A 83 -3.81 4.45 -10.50
N ILE A 84 -3.56 5.46 -9.65
CA ILE A 84 -3.59 5.33 -8.18
C ILE A 84 -4.99 4.94 -7.70
N VAL A 85 -6.04 5.60 -8.22
CA VAL A 85 -7.44 5.27 -7.87
C VAL A 85 -7.74 3.82 -8.27
N ARG A 86 -7.39 3.42 -9.49
CA ARG A 86 -7.69 2.06 -9.94
C ARG A 86 -6.88 1.01 -9.18
N LEU A 87 -5.59 1.24 -8.93
CA LEU A 87 -4.75 0.35 -8.13
C LEU A 87 -5.29 0.22 -6.70
N SER A 88 -5.73 1.32 -6.08
CA SER A 88 -6.36 1.28 -4.75
C SER A 88 -7.61 0.41 -4.75
N LEU A 89 -8.51 0.57 -5.73
CA LEU A 89 -9.70 -0.28 -5.86
C LEU A 89 -9.34 -1.76 -6.08
N SER A 90 -8.33 -2.04 -6.91
CA SER A 90 -7.82 -3.39 -7.13
C SER A 90 -7.25 -4.02 -5.86
N LEU A 91 -6.53 -3.25 -5.03
CA LEU A 91 -6.02 -3.75 -3.76
C LEU A 91 -7.15 -4.03 -2.75
N HIS A 92 -8.24 -3.24 -2.79
CA HIS A 92 -9.41 -3.45 -1.95
C HIS A 92 -10.24 -4.68 -2.35
N SER A 93 -10.18 -5.11 -3.62
CA SER A 93 -10.83 -6.34 -4.07
C SER A 93 -10.07 -7.62 -3.69
N MET A 94 -8.82 -7.50 -3.23
CA MET A 94 -8.02 -8.64 -2.80
C MET A 94 -8.39 -9.11 -1.38
N PRO A 95 -8.24 -10.43 -1.10
CA PRO A 95 -8.36 -10.95 0.26
C PRO A 95 -7.40 -10.26 1.23
N ARG A 96 -7.92 -9.80 2.37
CA ARG A 96 -7.10 -9.18 3.41
C ARG A 96 -6.24 -10.23 4.10
N PHE A 97 -4.94 -9.99 4.17
CA PHE A 97 -4.04 -10.77 5.01
C PHE A 97 -3.99 -10.20 6.42
N LYS A 98 -4.09 -11.07 7.43
CA LYS A 98 -3.88 -10.73 8.85
C LYS A 98 -2.72 -11.55 9.37
N GLY A 99 -1.65 -10.88 9.78
CA GLY A 99 -0.45 -11.50 10.30
C GLY A 99 0.73 -10.53 10.28
N THR A 100 1.86 -10.98 10.79
CA THR A 100 3.10 -10.20 10.77
C THR A 100 3.66 -10.13 9.35
N VAL A 101 4.06 -8.92 8.95
CA VAL A 101 4.80 -8.65 7.72
C VAL A 101 6.03 -7.82 8.03
N TYR A 102 6.99 -7.84 7.11
CA TYR A 102 8.31 -7.27 7.24
C TYR A 102 8.63 -6.36 6.06
N ARG A 103 9.41 -5.30 6.30
CA ARG A 103 9.87 -4.38 5.28
C ARG A 103 11.33 -4.03 5.51
N GLY A 104 12.14 -4.17 4.46
CA GLY A 104 13.52 -3.69 4.44
C GLY A 104 13.56 -2.19 4.17
N ILE A 105 14.32 -1.45 4.98
CA ILE A 105 14.57 -0.02 4.81
C ILE A 105 16.08 0.19 4.85
N ALA A 106 16.69 0.44 3.67
CA ALA A 106 18.13 0.66 3.50
C ALA A 106 18.64 2.01 4.03
N SER A 107 17.79 2.83 4.62
CA SER A 107 18.13 4.13 5.20
C SER A 107 17.99 4.08 6.72
N THR A 108 18.79 4.89 7.42
CA THR A 108 18.60 5.11 8.86
C THR A 108 17.17 5.59 9.12
N VAL A 109 16.44 4.75 9.84
CA VAL A 109 15.11 5.09 10.30
C VAL A 109 15.28 5.97 11.53
N GLU A 110 14.67 7.15 11.53
CA GLU A 110 14.72 8.02 12.71
C GLU A 110 13.98 7.33 13.86
N ALA A 111 14.71 6.88 14.88
CA ALA A 111 14.18 6.04 15.94
C ALA A 111 12.99 6.69 16.67
N LEU A 112 12.96 8.03 16.74
CA LEU A 112 11.83 8.78 17.31
C LEU A 112 10.56 8.66 16.47
N LEU A 113 10.65 8.63 15.13
CA LEU A 113 9.47 8.46 14.27
C LEU A 113 8.81 7.09 14.46
N TYR A 114 9.58 6.07 14.84
CA TYR A 114 9.11 4.69 15.01
C TYR A 114 9.06 4.26 16.47
N ALA A 115 9.06 5.24 17.38
CA ALA A 115 8.84 4.97 18.79
C ALA A 115 7.45 4.33 19.00
N PRO A 116 7.28 3.47 20.03
CA PRO A 116 5.97 2.98 20.41
C PRO A 116 4.96 4.12 20.53
N ASP A 117 3.72 3.86 20.11
CA ASP A 117 2.59 4.79 20.12
C ASP A 117 2.66 5.97 19.14
N ASN A 118 3.71 6.09 18.33
CA ASN A 118 3.75 7.05 17.22
C ASN A 118 3.01 6.54 15.99
N LEU A 119 2.21 7.43 15.38
CA LEU A 119 1.55 7.18 14.11
C LEU A 119 2.51 7.48 12.95
N VAL A 120 2.93 6.43 12.26
CA VAL A 120 3.72 6.55 11.02
C VAL A 120 2.79 6.59 9.81
N VAL A 121 2.84 7.68 9.03
CA VAL A 121 2.06 7.82 7.79
C VAL A 121 2.99 7.71 6.58
N TRP A 122 2.65 6.79 5.69
CA TRP A 122 3.32 6.64 4.40
C TRP A 122 2.45 7.27 3.31
N HIS A 123 2.94 8.32 2.66
CA HIS A 123 2.19 9.01 1.59
C HIS A 123 2.04 8.20 0.29
N ALA A 124 2.63 7.01 0.22
CA ALA A 124 2.64 6.14 -0.95
C ALA A 124 2.29 4.70 -0.56
N PHE A 125 1.99 3.84 -1.55
CA PHE A 125 1.74 2.43 -1.30
C PHE A 125 2.95 1.77 -0.63
N SER A 126 2.70 1.09 0.49
CA SER A 126 3.70 0.31 1.21
C SER A 126 3.77 -1.11 0.66
N SER A 127 4.99 -1.61 0.43
CA SER A 127 5.23 -3.02 0.12
C SER A 127 5.86 -3.72 1.33
N SER A 128 5.52 -4.99 1.51
CA SER A 128 5.98 -5.81 2.64
C SER A 128 6.02 -7.29 2.27
N SER A 129 6.88 -8.05 2.93
CA SER A 129 7.01 -9.49 2.79
C SER A 129 6.48 -10.23 4.01
N LYS A 130 6.04 -11.48 3.84
CA LYS A 130 5.76 -12.39 4.96
C LYS A 130 7.02 -13.06 5.52
N SER A 131 8.13 -13.01 4.79
CA SER A 131 9.45 -13.52 5.20
C SER A 131 10.38 -12.35 5.52
N SER A 132 10.99 -12.38 6.70
CA SER A 132 12.03 -11.42 7.10
C SER A 132 13.27 -11.56 6.23
N GLU A 133 13.66 -12.79 5.89
CA GLU A 133 14.82 -13.09 5.02
C GLU A 133 14.67 -12.39 3.66
N VAL A 134 13.48 -12.40 3.07
CA VAL A 134 13.19 -11.68 1.82
C VAL A 134 13.21 -10.17 2.04
N ALA A 135 12.76 -9.67 3.19
CA ALA A 135 12.80 -8.24 3.48
C ALA A 135 14.24 -7.74 3.65
N GLU A 136 15.12 -8.58 4.20
CA GLU A 136 16.53 -8.28 4.43
C GLU A 136 17.33 -8.09 3.14
N THR A 137 16.89 -8.68 2.01
CA THR A 137 17.56 -8.46 0.71
C THR A 137 17.43 -7.03 0.17
N PHE A 138 16.62 -6.18 0.83
CA PHE A 138 16.37 -4.78 0.45
C PHE A 138 17.05 -3.77 1.38
N LEU A 139 17.93 -4.24 2.25
CA LEU A 139 18.68 -3.44 3.21
C LEU A 139 19.99 -2.89 2.63
#